data_AF-G7V951-F1
#
_entry.id   AF-G7V951-F1
#
_cell.length_a   1.000
_cell.length_b   1.000
_cell.length_c   1.000
_cell.angle_alpha   90.00
_cell.angle_beta   90.00
_cell.angle_gamma   90.00
#
_symmetry.space_group_name_H-M   'P 1'
#
loop_
_entity.id
_entity.type
_entity.pdbx_description
1 polymer ?
#
loop_
_entity_poly.entity_id
_entity_poly.type
_entity_poly.pdbx_seq_one_letter_code
_entity_poly.pdbx_strand_id
1 'polypeptide(L)' 'MLIVACQACGETAILPGTPDVDGVARIVFSCPYCCTSQVLQLQVAGDGRGNLRKIVAGMSFSVKQRVEEKAL' A
#
# COMPACT_ATOMS: atom_id res chain seq x y z
N MET A 1 -3.97 4.14 -11.43
CA MET A 1 -4.33 3.19 -10.36
C MET A 1 -3.23 3.20 -9.33
N LEU A 2 -3.57 3.43 -8.08
CA LEU A 2 -2.60 3.55 -6.99
C LEU A 2 -2.74 2.34 -6.07
N ILE A 3 -1.61 1.71 -5.75
CA ILE A 3 -1.56 0.66 -4.72
C ILE A 3 -1.13 1.35 -3.43
N VAL A 4 -1.98 1.28 -2.42
CA VAL A 4 -1.73 1.93 -1.12
C VAL A 4 -1.90 0.93 0.01
N ALA A 5 -1.24 1.20 1.13
CA ALA A 5 -1.42 0.48 2.38
C ALA A 5 -1.90 1.43 3.47
N CYS A 6 -2.86 0.97 4.27
CA CYS A 6 -3.33 1.65 5.47
C CYS A 6 -2.15 1.82 6.44
N GLN A 7 -1.85 3.05 6.84
CA GLN A 7 -0.77 3.35 7.78
C GLN A 7 -1.07 2.88 9.21
N ALA A 8 -2.34 2.55 9.51
CA ALA A 8 -2.73 2.04 10.82
C ALA A 8 -2.67 0.51 10.92
N CYS A 9 -3.20 -0.23 9.94
CA CYS A 9 -3.31 -1.69 10.01
C CYS A 9 -2.57 -2.46 8.91
N GLY A 10 -1.98 -1.77 7.93
CA GLY A 10 -1.26 -2.38 6.81
C GLY A 10 -2.14 -2.93 5.69
N GLU A 11 -3.48 -2.86 5.81
CA GLU A 11 -4.39 -3.35 4.78
C GLU A 11 -4.17 -2.63 3.44
N THR A 12 -4.09 -3.40 2.35
CA THR A 12 -3.78 -2.87 1.02
C THR A 12 -5.04 -2.61 0.20
N ALA A 13 -5.07 -1.50 -0.52
CA ALA A 13 -6.17 -1.16 -1.42
C ALA A 13 -5.65 -0.68 -2.78
N ILE A 14 -6.43 -0.95 -3.82
CA ILE A 14 -6.22 -0.39 -5.15
C ILE A 14 -7.23 0.73 -5.35
N LEU A 15 -6.73 1.93 -5.57
CA LEU A 15 -7.58 3.12 -5.68
C LEU A 15 -7.46 3.76 -7.06
N PRO A 16 -8.55 4.32 -7.59
CA PRO A 16 -8.47 5.19 -8.74
C PRO A 16 -7.62 6.41 -8.36
N GLY A 17 -6.73 6.82 -9.25
CA GLY A 17 -5.85 7.93 -8.99
C GLY A 17 -4.93 8.18 -10.17
N THR A 18 -4.77 9.47 -10.44
CA THR A 18 -3.89 10.05 -11.47
C THR A 18 -3.00 11.06 -10.77
N PRO A 19 -1.69 11.07 -11.03
CA PRO A 19 -0.82 12.09 -10.47
C PRO A 19 -1.16 13.48 -11.00
N ASP A 20 -0.95 14.48 -10.15
CA ASP A 20 -1.01 15.89 -10.51
C ASP A 20 0.19 16.28 -11.40
N VAL A 21 0.23 17.54 -11.85
CA VAL A 21 1.27 18.08 -12.75
C VAL A 21 2.67 18.00 -12.15
N ASP A 22 2.77 17.99 -10.82
CA ASP A 22 4.02 17.83 -10.06
C ASP A 22 4.46 16.36 -9.91
N GLY A 23 3.73 15.41 -10.53
CA GLY A 23 4.01 13.98 -10.43
C GLY A 23 3.53 13.35 -9.13
N VAL A 24 2.73 14.08 -8.33
CA VAL A 24 2.25 13.62 -7.03
C VAL A 24 0.79 13.22 -7.10
N ALA A 25 0.44 12.02 -6.67
CA ALA A 25 -0.95 11.65 -6.45
C ALA A 25 -1.35 11.91 -5.00
N ARG A 26 -2.37 12.74 -4.80
CA ARG A 26 -2.96 13.05 -3.50
C ARG A 26 -4.31 12.36 -3.39
N ILE A 27 -4.50 11.56 -2.35
CA ILE A 27 -5.77 10.85 -2.14
C ILE A 27 -6.23 10.93 -0.70
N VAL A 28 -7.55 10.87 -0.53
CA VAL A 28 -8.17 10.61 0.75
C VAL A 28 -8.86 9.27 0.63
N PHE A 29 -8.58 8.35 1.55
CA PHE A 29 -9.30 7.08 1.63
C PHE A 29 -9.51 6.64 3.06
N SER A 30 -10.59 5.91 3.28
CA SER A 30 -10.89 5.26 4.56
C SER A 30 -10.59 3.78 4.44
N CYS A 31 -9.82 3.24 5.38
CA CYS A 31 -9.51 1.82 5.39
C CYS A 31 -10.79 1.02 5.64
N PRO A 32 -11.15 0.04 4.79
CA PRO A 32 -12.36 -0.76 4.99
C PRO A 32 -12.24 -1.72 6.18
N TYR A 33 -11.02 -1.98 6.67
CA TYR A 33 -10.77 -2.91 7.78
C TYR A 33 -10.77 -2.22 9.15
N CYS A 34 -9.98 -1.17 9.33
CA CYS A 34 -9.85 -0.46 10.63
C CYS A 34 -10.59 0.89 10.68
N CYS A 35 -11.28 1.26 9.62
CA CYS A 35 -12.06 2.51 9.48
C CYS A 35 -11.25 3.81 9.60
N THR A 36 -9.90 3.73 9.67
CA THR A 36 -9.06 4.92 9.75
C THR A 36 -9.06 5.66 8.41
N SER A 37 -9.50 6.92 8.44
CA SER A 37 -9.42 7.85 7.31
C SER A 37 -8.05 8.50 7.25
N GLN A 38 -7.45 8.51 6.06
CA GLN A 38 -6.07 8.93 5.85
C GLN A 38 -5.97 9.78 4.58
N VAL A 39 -5.09 10.77 4.63
CA VAL A 39 -4.66 11.56 3.48
C VAL A 39 -3.28 11.06 3.09
N LEU A 40 -3.13 10.56 1.87
CA LEU A 40 -1.86 10.06 1.34
C LEU A 40 -1.38 10.97 0.22
N GLN A 41 -0.07 11.24 0.23
CA GLN A 41 0.65 11.93 -0.83
C GLN A 41 1.71 10.98 -1.38
N LEU A 42 1.53 10.54 -2.61
CA LEU A 42 2.34 9.50 -3.25
C LEU A 42 3.09 10.10 -4.42
N GLN A 43 4.41 9.99 -4.40
CA GLN A 43 5.23 10.33 -5.57
C GLN A 43 5.04 9.26 -6.64
N VAL A 44 4.52 9.65 -7.81
CA VAL A 44 4.28 8.73 -8.93
C VAL A 44 5.37 8.95 -9.97
N ALA A 45 6.46 8.19 -9.83
CA ALA A 45 7.61 8.28 -10.73
C ALA A 45 7.33 7.73 -12.15
N GLY A 46 6.20 7.05 -12.38
CA GLY A 46 5.82 6.53 -13.70
C GLY A 46 4.60 5.60 -13.67
N ASP A 47 4.02 5.37 -14.86
CA ASP A 47 2.83 4.53 -15.02
C ASP A 47 3.20 3.04 -14.86
N GLY A 48 2.63 2.37 -13.86
CA GLY A 48 2.98 1.02 -13.45
C GLY A 48 2.47 -0.11 -14.35
N ARG A 49 2.26 0.13 -15.66
CA ARG A 49 1.78 -0.86 -16.65
C ARG A 49 2.85 -1.93 -16.98
N GLY A 50 3.57 -2.40 -15.96
CA GLY A 50 4.53 -3.50 -16.00
C GLY A 50 4.18 -4.56 -14.95
N ASN A 51 5.20 -5.17 -14.34
CA ASN A 51 5.03 -6.28 -13.39
C ASN A 51 4.44 -5.80 -12.05
N LEU A 52 3.13 -5.90 -11.86
CA LEU A 52 2.43 -5.55 -10.60
C LEU A 52 3.07 -6.20 -9.37
N ARG A 53 3.65 -7.41 -9.52
CA ARG A 53 4.43 -8.09 -8.45
C ARG A 53 5.62 -7.28 -7.95
N LYS A 54 6.32 -6.52 -8.83
CA LYS A 54 7.45 -5.67 -8.44
C LYS A 54 7.00 -4.41 -7.69
N ILE A 55 5.81 -3.88 -8.02
CA ILE A 55 5.24 -2.69 -7.36
C ILE A 55 4.72 -3.06 -5.97
N VAL A 56 4.09 -4.23 -5.83
CA VAL A 56 3.70 -4.79 -4.52
C VAL A 56 4.94 -5.17 -3.69
N ALA A 57 6.05 -5.57 -4.32
CA ALA A 57 7.31 -5.93 -3.65
C ALA A 57 8.20 -4.74 -3.22
N GLY A 58 7.65 -3.51 -3.14
CA GLY A 58 8.22 -2.43 -2.32
C GLY A 58 7.69 -2.45 -0.87
N MET A 59 6.63 -3.23 -0.60
CA MET A 59 6.15 -3.52 0.74
C MET A 59 6.76 -4.83 1.20
N SER A 60 7.81 -4.74 2.01
CA SER A 60 8.27 -5.86 2.81
C SER A 60 7.15 -6.22 3.79
N PHE A 61 6.28 -7.17 3.44
CA PHE A 61 5.50 -7.87 4.45
C PHE A 61 6.51 -8.56 5.37
N SER A 62 6.57 -8.14 6.64
CA SER A 62 7.31 -8.88 7.64
C SER A 62 6.77 -10.31 7.62
N VAL A 63 7.59 -11.25 7.16
CA VAL A 63 7.23 -12.67 7.18
C VAL A 63 6.97 -12.97 8.64
N LYS A 64 5.71 -13.24 9.00
CA LYS A 64 5.39 -13.78 10.32
C LYS A 64 6.34 -14.96 10.53
N GLN A 65 7.34 -14.78 11.40
CA GLN A 65 8.16 -15.88 11.85
C GLN A 65 7.18 -16.91 12.39
N ARG A 66 7.18 -18.12 11.80
CA ARG A 66 6.58 -19.27 12.47
C ARG A 66 7.33 -19.37 13.80
N VAL A 67 6.64 -19.01 14.88
CA VAL A 67 7.05 -19.42 16.22
C VAL A 67 6.81 -20.92 16.26
N GLU A 68 7.81 -21.71 15.89
CA GLU A 68 7.87 -23.13 16.23
C GLU A 68 8.20 -23.21 17.72
N GLU A 69 7.17 -23.08 18.54
CA GLU A 69 7.17 -23.55 19.92
C GLU A 69 7.17 -25.08 19.88
N LYS A 70 8.37 -25.67 19.86
CA LYS A 70 8.54 -27.06 20.26
C LYS A 70 8.82 -27.09 21.76
N ALA A 71 7.72 -27.13 22.51
CA ALA A 71 7.70 -27.70 23.84
C ALA A 71 7.64 -29.23 23.74
N LEU A 72 8.41 -29.88 24.63
CA LEU A 72 8.57 -31.31 24.88
C LEU A 72 9.43 -32.13 23.91
#